data_AF-A0A969DNX8-F1
#
_entry.id   AF-A0A969DNX8-F1
#
_cell.length_a   1.000
_cell.length_b   1.000
_cell.length_c   1.000
_cell.angle_alpha   90.00
_cell.angle_beta   90.00
_cell.angle_gamma   90.00
#
_symmetry.space_group_name_H-M   'P 1'
#
loop_
_entity.id
_entity.type
_entity.pdbx_description
1 polymer ?
#
loop_
_entity_poly.entity_id
_entity_poly.type
_entity_poly.pdbx_seq_one_letter_code
_entity_poly.pdbx_strand_id
1 'polypeptide(L)'
;MLGKLIGVPILPLIAIALLIPLHLISGLIGGVSLPLVMSFYLLLGVGCTLCWSLALLFGFFGSRRSGLAGQANSLAIAFTALAFFILSPLFMAWNISVTWHPFAETQAIFSSEVQPIHWYWISMNGNAFISHSFTLTNLLIFIAIAWRILLRRFRRPLSPLFSRRQSYGMSAYLLVLAIGSTLFPAIDKRYYRPPFFGLFSDLGMGFVLVFAYLLALILMTGICPQRQALVEWERVKSSGLMGYIWSDKSPAIISFGIILIIMNALLIPWIISGSIELPEMDNGINPMLAALVMIAGGTTTVFMMGCLLQLVMSFKLRNPSVWFSGSLILWWSVPPHCFEFVRS
;
A
#
# COMPACT_ATOMS: atom_id res chain seq x y z
N MET A 1 1.82 -14.32 37.03
CA MET A 1 1.79 -13.58 35.75
C MET A 1 2.71 -14.22 34.70
N LEU A 2 3.96 -14.57 35.04
CA LEU A 2 4.90 -15.25 34.12
C LEU A 2 4.39 -16.58 33.56
N GLY A 3 3.73 -17.42 34.39
CA GLY A 3 3.17 -18.71 33.95
C GLY A 3 2.00 -18.60 32.95
N LYS A 4 1.24 -17.50 32.95
CA LYS A 4 0.20 -17.22 31.94
C LYS A 4 0.78 -16.60 30.66
N LEU A 5 1.89 -15.88 30.79
CA LEU A 5 2.64 -15.32 29.66
C LEU A 5 3.46 -16.37 28.90
N ILE A 6 3.89 -17.45 29.56
CA ILE A 6 4.69 -18.53 28.95
C ILE A 6 3.79 -19.72 28.57
N GLY A 7 2.77 -20.05 29.37
CA GLY A 7 1.96 -21.26 29.16
C GLY A 7 1.09 -21.24 27.90
N VAL A 8 0.62 -20.07 27.46
CA VAL A 8 -0.22 -19.95 26.24
C VAL A 8 0.60 -19.95 24.94
N PRO A 9 1.76 -19.28 24.84
CA PRO A 9 2.58 -19.33 23.62
C PRO A 9 3.59 -20.49 23.57
N ILE A 10 3.62 -21.42 24.54
CA ILE A 10 4.60 -22.52 24.51
C ILE A 10 4.43 -23.44 23.30
N LEU A 11 3.19 -23.68 22.86
CA LEU A 11 2.88 -24.49 21.69
C LEU A 11 3.47 -23.89 20.39
N PRO A 12 3.22 -22.61 20.06
CA PRO A 12 3.89 -21.94 18.93
C PRO A 12 5.42 -21.98 19.03
N LEU A 13 6.00 -21.78 20.23
CA LEU A 13 7.46 -21.78 20.41
C LEU A 13 8.06 -23.17 20.16
N ILE A 14 7.44 -24.23 20.68
CA ILE A 14 7.86 -25.61 20.42
C ILE A 14 7.68 -25.94 18.93
N ALA A 15 6.55 -25.53 18.33
CA ALA A 15 6.31 -25.74 16.91
C ALA A 15 7.41 -25.08 16.06
N ILE A 16 7.78 -23.83 16.33
CA ILE A 16 8.88 -23.14 15.63
C ILE A 16 10.22 -23.85 15.88
N ALA A 17 10.51 -24.22 17.12
CA ALA A 17 11.76 -24.89 17.50
C ALA A 17 11.93 -26.25 16.82
N LEU A 18 10.83 -26.97 16.53
CA LEU A 18 10.84 -28.23 15.79
C LEU A 18 10.80 -28.02 14.27
N LEU A 19 10.03 -27.04 13.78
CA LEU A 19 9.82 -26.79 12.36
C LEU A 19 11.10 -26.30 11.67
N ILE A 20 11.90 -25.46 12.34
CA ILE A 20 13.14 -24.92 11.76
C ILE A 20 14.16 -26.04 11.44
N PRO A 21 14.59 -26.89 12.40
CA PRO A 21 15.54 -27.96 12.09
C PRO A 21 14.94 -28.98 11.13
N LEU A 22 13.65 -29.29 11.25
CA LEU A 22 12.98 -30.20 10.33
C LEU A 22 13.04 -29.67 8.88
N HIS A 23 12.64 -28.42 8.64
CA HIS A 23 12.66 -27.79 7.33
C HIS A 23 14.09 -27.66 6.76
N LEU A 24 15.06 -27.31 7.60
CA LEU A 24 16.47 -27.23 7.20
C LEU A 24 17.01 -28.60 6.76
N ILE A 25 16.81 -29.64 7.59
CA ILE A 25 17.30 -30.99 7.29
C ILE A 25 16.57 -31.57 6.08
N SER A 26 15.25 -31.46 6.02
CA SER A 26 14.46 -31.96 4.89
C SER A 26 14.80 -31.22 3.60
N GLY A 27 15.02 -29.90 3.65
CA GLY A 27 15.41 -29.11 2.50
C GLY A 27 16.79 -29.52 1.97
N LEU A 28 17.78 -29.67 2.85
CA LEU A 28 19.13 -30.10 2.45
C LEU A 28 19.13 -31.52 1.86
N ILE A 29 18.40 -32.46 2.46
CA ILE A 29 18.23 -33.82 1.92
C ILE A 29 17.49 -33.78 0.57
N GLY A 30 16.53 -32.86 0.41
CA GLY A 30 15.79 -32.65 -0.84
C GLY A 30 16.56 -31.88 -1.92
N GLY A 31 17.84 -31.56 -1.71
CA GLY A 31 18.68 -30.86 -2.69
C GLY A 31 18.46 -29.34 -2.75
N VAL A 32 17.77 -28.75 -1.75
CA VAL A 32 17.61 -27.31 -1.64
C VAL A 32 18.94 -26.68 -1.24
N SER A 33 19.40 -25.70 -2.01
CA SER A 33 20.66 -25.01 -1.76
C SER A 33 20.62 -24.24 -0.43
N LEU A 34 21.72 -24.33 0.33
CA LEU A 34 21.84 -23.63 1.62
C LEU A 34 21.59 -22.10 1.52
N PRO A 35 22.05 -21.38 0.47
CA PRO A 35 21.75 -19.97 0.30
C PRO A 35 20.25 -19.65 0.19
N LEU A 36 19.48 -20.51 -0.47
CA LEU A 36 18.02 -20.34 -0.59
C LEU A 36 17.34 -20.51 0.78
N VAL A 37 17.76 -21.50 1.57
CA VAL A 37 17.22 -21.71 2.93
C VAL A 37 17.56 -20.53 3.84
N MET A 38 18.78 -20.02 3.77
CA MET A 38 19.19 -18.83 4.53
C MET A 38 18.40 -17.58 4.11
N SER A 39 18.20 -17.38 2.80
CA SER A 39 17.37 -16.30 2.26
C SER A 39 15.92 -16.39 2.76
N PHE A 40 15.35 -17.59 2.75
CA PHE A 40 13.99 -17.84 3.24
C PHE A 40 13.83 -17.35 4.69
N TYR A 41 14.71 -17.76 5.60
CA TYR A 41 14.63 -17.35 7.01
C TYR A 41 14.92 -15.86 7.23
N LEU A 42 15.84 -15.28 6.46
CA LEU A 42 16.13 -13.84 6.51
C LEU A 42 14.89 -13.02 6.15
N LEU A 43 14.28 -13.31 4.99
CA LEU A 43 13.11 -12.58 4.50
C LEU A 43 11.89 -12.84 5.37
N LEU A 44 11.72 -14.07 5.88
CA LEU A 44 10.65 -14.40 6.82
C LEU A 44 10.80 -13.58 8.11
N GLY A 45 12.00 -13.49 8.69
CA GLY A 45 12.25 -12.70 9.90
C GLY A 45 11.93 -11.21 9.71
N VAL A 46 12.36 -10.63 8.60
CA VAL A 46 12.07 -9.22 8.26
C VAL A 46 10.57 -9.02 7.96
N GLY A 47 9.95 -9.92 7.21
CA GLY A 47 8.51 -9.90 6.90
C GLY A 47 7.64 -10.01 8.15
N CYS A 48 7.99 -10.90 9.09
CA CYS A 48 7.35 -11.01 10.40
C CYS A 48 7.51 -9.72 11.21
N THR A 49 8.69 -9.09 11.18
CA THR A 49 8.92 -7.79 11.86
C THR A 49 8.02 -6.70 11.29
N LEU A 50 7.82 -6.67 9.97
CA LEU A 50 6.87 -5.76 9.32
C LEU A 50 5.43 -6.06 9.75
N CYS A 51 5.01 -7.33 9.71
CA CYS A 51 3.67 -7.74 10.12
C CYS A 51 3.39 -7.38 11.58
N TRP A 52 4.36 -7.59 12.47
CA TRP A 52 4.26 -7.19 13.87
C TRP A 52 4.15 -5.67 14.03
N SER A 53 4.95 -4.90 13.29
CA SER A 53 4.89 -3.43 13.29
C SER A 53 3.52 -2.93 12.82
N LEU A 54 2.96 -3.53 11.77
CA LEU A 54 1.62 -3.21 11.28
C LEU A 54 0.53 -3.65 12.27
N ALA A 55 0.65 -4.83 12.89
CA ALA A 55 -0.29 -5.33 13.89
C ALA A 55 -0.40 -4.36 15.08
N LEU A 56 0.74 -3.88 15.58
CA LEU A 56 0.78 -2.86 16.63
C LEU A 56 0.05 -1.60 16.16
N LEU A 57 0.33 -1.14 14.93
CA LEU A 57 -0.29 0.06 14.38
C LEU A 57 -1.82 -0.09 14.31
N PHE A 58 -2.31 -1.24 13.83
CA PHE A 58 -3.73 -1.62 13.83
C PHE A 58 -4.34 -1.63 15.24
N GLY A 59 -3.64 -2.18 16.23
CA GLY A 59 -4.07 -2.17 17.63
C GLY A 59 -4.22 -0.76 18.23
N PHE A 60 -3.31 0.17 17.89
CA PHE A 60 -3.37 1.57 18.35
C PHE A 60 -4.52 2.37 17.72
N PHE A 61 -5.08 1.95 16.58
CA PHE A 61 -6.24 2.60 15.97
C PHE A 61 -7.55 2.30 16.70
N GLY A 62 -7.71 1.08 17.22
CA GLY A 62 -8.96 0.61 17.81
C GLY A 62 -9.25 1.10 19.23
N SER A 63 -8.21 1.27 20.04
CA SER A 63 -8.33 1.35 21.51
C SER A 63 -8.89 2.68 22.07
N ARG A 64 -9.11 3.71 21.25
CA ARG A 64 -9.62 5.03 21.74
C ARG A 64 -10.91 5.52 21.09
N ARG A 65 -11.45 4.83 20.08
CA ARG A 65 -12.55 5.39 19.25
C ARG A 65 -13.93 4.75 19.47
N SER A 66 -14.09 3.76 20.33
CA SER A 66 -15.41 3.26 20.69
C SER A 66 -15.56 3.10 22.20
N GLY A 67 -16.63 3.65 22.76
CA GLY A 67 -17.06 3.39 24.14
C GLY A 67 -17.58 1.96 24.36
N LEU A 68 -17.13 1.01 23.55
CA LEU A 68 -17.52 -0.40 23.58
C LEU A 68 -16.22 -1.21 23.60
N ALA A 69 -15.81 -1.62 24.80
CA ALA A 69 -14.62 -2.42 25.06
C ALA A 69 -14.54 -3.76 24.29
N GLY A 70 -15.54 -4.12 23.47
CA GLY A 70 -15.59 -5.34 22.64
C GLY A 70 -14.92 -5.24 21.26
N GLN A 71 -14.49 -4.06 20.77
CA GLN A 71 -13.96 -3.91 19.41
C GLN A 71 -12.44 -4.19 19.25
N ALA A 72 -11.69 -4.34 20.35
CA ALA A 72 -10.26 -4.69 20.24
C ALA A 72 -10.05 -6.07 19.57
N ASN A 73 -10.96 -7.01 19.83
CA ASN A 73 -10.91 -8.36 19.24
C ASN A 73 -11.27 -8.35 17.75
N SER A 74 -12.22 -7.53 17.31
CA SER A 74 -12.62 -7.50 15.89
C SER A 74 -11.53 -6.94 14.98
N LEU A 75 -10.78 -5.94 15.45
CA LEU A 75 -9.64 -5.39 14.70
C LEU A 75 -8.44 -6.35 14.66
N ALA A 76 -8.20 -7.10 15.75
CA ALA A 76 -7.17 -8.13 15.76
C ALA A 76 -7.52 -9.27 14.79
N ILE A 77 -8.79 -9.69 14.75
CA ILE A 77 -9.28 -10.70 13.79
C ILE A 77 -9.18 -10.16 12.36
N ALA A 78 -9.60 -8.91 12.11
CA ALA A 78 -9.51 -8.29 10.79
C ALA A 78 -8.05 -8.18 10.30
N PHE A 79 -7.12 -7.78 11.18
CA PHE A 79 -5.70 -7.74 10.82
C PHE A 79 -5.13 -9.15 10.60
N THR A 80 -5.53 -10.14 11.40
CA THR A 80 -5.12 -11.54 11.19
C THR A 80 -5.61 -12.05 9.84
N ALA A 81 -6.86 -11.78 9.47
CA ALA A 81 -7.41 -12.12 8.17
C ALA A 81 -6.66 -11.40 7.03
N LEU A 82 -6.39 -10.09 7.16
CA LEU A 82 -5.58 -9.33 6.21
C LEU A 82 -4.16 -9.93 6.06
N ALA A 83 -3.52 -10.29 7.18
CA ALA A 83 -2.18 -10.86 7.18
C ALA A 83 -2.16 -12.24 6.51
N PHE A 84 -3.14 -13.10 6.82
CA PHE A 84 -3.17 -14.47 6.35
C PHE A 84 -3.66 -14.60 4.90
N PHE A 85 -4.70 -13.88 4.49
CA PHE A 85 -5.30 -14.01 3.17
C PHE A 85 -4.72 -13.05 2.12
N ILE A 86 -4.10 -11.94 2.55
CA ILE A 86 -3.58 -10.92 1.62
C ILE A 86 -2.07 -10.80 1.76
N LEU A 87 -1.54 -10.42 2.93
CA LEU A 87 -0.10 -10.12 3.04
C LEU A 87 0.79 -11.34 2.87
N SER A 88 0.43 -12.49 3.46
CA SER A 88 1.23 -13.72 3.38
C SER A 88 1.29 -14.30 1.95
N PRO A 89 0.16 -14.45 1.23
CA PRO A 89 0.19 -14.89 -0.17
C PRO A 89 0.94 -13.91 -1.07
N LEU A 90 0.77 -12.59 -0.88
CA LEU A 90 1.52 -11.58 -1.65
C LEU A 90 3.02 -11.64 -1.39
N PHE A 91 3.41 -11.78 -0.11
CA PHE A 91 4.81 -11.96 0.28
C PHE A 91 5.38 -13.24 -0.35
N MET A 92 4.65 -14.34 -0.29
CA MET A 92 5.11 -15.60 -0.87
C MET A 92 5.20 -15.53 -2.41
N ALA A 93 4.19 -14.97 -3.07
CA ALA A 93 4.16 -14.79 -4.52
C ALA A 93 5.31 -13.91 -5.00
N TRP A 94 5.55 -12.77 -4.35
CA TRP A 94 6.68 -11.89 -4.66
C TRP A 94 8.02 -12.62 -4.52
N ASN A 95 8.23 -13.32 -3.40
CA ASN A 95 9.51 -13.99 -3.17
C ASN A 95 9.74 -15.16 -4.11
N ILE A 96 8.72 -15.95 -4.45
CA ILE A 96 8.83 -17.03 -5.45
C ILE A 96 9.18 -16.45 -6.84
N SER A 97 8.47 -15.41 -7.28
CA SER A 97 8.63 -14.88 -8.64
C SER A 97 9.86 -13.99 -8.81
N VAL A 98 10.32 -13.30 -7.76
CA VAL A 98 11.38 -12.29 -7.85
C VAL A 98 12.61 -12.68 -7.02
N THR A 99 12.44 -12.84 -5.70
CA THR A 99 13.58 -12.95 -4.79
C THR A 99 14.32 -14.27 -4.88
N TRP A 100 13.59 -15.37 -4.99
CA TRP A 100 14.13 -16.73 -4.99
C TRP A 100 14.29 -17.30 -6.39
N HIS A 101 13.76 -16.62 -7.41
CA HIS A 101 13.92 -17.01 -8.81
C HIS A 101 15.39 -17.21 -9.25
N PRO A 102 16.36 -16.37 -8.86
CA PRO A 102 17.77 -16.62 -9.20
C PRO A 102 18.35 -17.93 -8.63
N PHE A 103 17.74 -18.49 -7.57
CA PHE A 103 18.12 -19.80 -7.04
C PHE A 103 17.35 -20.95 -7.70
N ALA A 104 16.20 -20.66 -8.31
CA ALA A 104 15.32 -21.61 -8.96
C ALA A 104 15.93 -22.25 -10.22
N GLU A 105 16.78 -21.54 -10.96
CA GLU A 105 17.48 -22.10 -12.14
C GLU A 105 18.35 -23.32 -11.79
N THR A 106 18.71 -23.47 -10.50
CA THR A 106 19.46 -24.63 -9.99
C THR A 106 18.57 -25.76 -9.46
N GLN A 107 17.24 -25.61 -9.44
CA GLN A 107 16.32 -26.52 -8.76
C GLN A 107 15.08 -26.87 -9.62
N ALA A 108 14.83 -28.16 -9.80
CA ALA A 108 13.71 -28.70 -10.59
C ALA A 108 12.31 -28.27 -10.13
N ILE A 109 12.16 -27.75 -8.91
CA ILE A 109 10.87 -27.34 -8.30
C ILE A 109 10.28 -26.10 -9.00
N PHE A 110 11.13 -25.27 -9.62
CA PHE A 110 10.75 -23.98 -10.18
C PHE A 110 10.91 -23.91 -11.70
N SER A 111 11.01 -25.05 -12.38
CA SER A 111 11.42 -25.21 -13.77
C SER A 111 10.46 -24.67 -14.84
N SER A 112 9.56 -23.77 -14.49
CA SER A 112 8.76 -23.02 -15.47
C SER A 112 9.60 -21.85 -16.00
N GLU A 113 9.62 -21.63 -17.31
CA GLU A 113 10.17 -20.42 -17.94
C GLU A 113 9.42 -19.18 -17.39
N VAL A 114 9.90 -18.60 -16.30
CA VAL A 114 9.33 -17.36 -15.75
C VAL A 114 9.95 -16.19 -16.51
N GLN A 115 9.08 -15.37 -17.09
CA GLN A 115 9.47 -14.15 -17.78
C GLN A 115 10.27 -13.21 -16.85
N PRO A 116 11.24 -12.45 -17.38
CA PRO A 116 11.98 -11.50 -16.59
C PRO A 116 11.03 -10.43 -16.03
N ILE A 117 11.06 -10.26 -14.70
CA ILE A 117 10.28 -9.24 -14.01
C ILE A 117 11.15 -8.00 -13.92
N HIS A 118 10.70 -6.93 -14.57
CA HIS A 118 11.41 -5.66 -14.60
C HIS A 118 10.82 -4.67 -13.59
N TRP A 119 11.70 -3.86 -13.01
CA TRP A 119 11.32 -2.61 -12.37
C TRP A 119 12.04 -1.49 -13.11
N TYR A 120 11.28 -0.67 -13.82
CA TYR A 120 11.79 0.16 -14.90
C TYR A 120 12.60 -0.70 -15.89
N TRP A 121 13.90 -0.43 -16.04
CA TRP A 121 14.79 -1.10 -16.98
C TRP A 121 15.61 -2.22 -16.31
N ILE A 122 15.46 -2.41 -15.00
CA ILE A 122 16.28 -3.32 -14.20
C ILE A 122 15.54 -4.65 -14.08
N SER A 123 16.14 -5.74 -14.57
CA SER A 123 15.64 -7.10 -14.33
C SER A 123 15.83 -7.46 -12.86
N MET A 124 14.73 -7.61 -12.14
CA MET A 124 14.73 -7.91 -10.72
C MET A 124 15.01 -9.39 -10.46
N ASN A 125 14.41 -10.29 -11.23
CA ASN A 125 14.55 -11.74 -11.05
C ASN A 125 15.77 -12.36 -11.74
N GLY A 126 16.61 -11.56 -12.42
CA GLY A 126 17.83 -12.02 -13.08
C GLY A 126 19.07 -12.07 -12.18
N ASN A 127 19.05 -11.46 -10.99
CA ASN A 127 20.20 -11.47 -10.08
C ASN A 127 19.75 -11.55 -8.62
N ALA A 128 20.29 -12.54 -7.88
CA ALA A 128 20.01 -12.74 -6.45
C ALA A 128 20.32 -11.49 -5.63
N PHE A 129 21.46 -10.83 -5.87
CA PHE A 129 21.83 -9.65 -5.11
C PHE A 129 20.86 -8.48 -5.31
N ILE A 130 20.45 -8.22 -6.55
CA ILE A 130 19.54 -7.12 -6.89
C ILE A 130 18.15 -7.38 -6.30
N SER A 131 17.59 -8.57 -6.52
CA SER A 131 16.27 -8.95 -6.01
C SER A 131 16.18 -8.88 -4.48
N HIS A 132 17.19 -9.39 -3.78
CA HIS A 132 17.23 -9.35 -2.31
C HIS A 132 17.41 -7.94 -1.79
N SER A 133 18.34 -7.18 -2.38
CA SER A 133 18.57 -5.79 -1.97
C SER A 133 17.31 -4.95 -2.16
N PHE A 134 16.62 -5.10 -3.28
CA PHE A 134 15.36 -4.41 -3.54
C PHE A 134 14.28 -4.82 -2.52
N THR A 135 14.06 -6.12 -2.34
CA THR A 135 13.01 -6.62 -1.42
C THR A 135 13.28 -6.21 0.02
N LEU A 136 14.51 -6.41 0.52
CA LEU A 136 14.91 -6.04 1.88
C LEU A 136 14.82 -4.53 2.10
N THR A 137 15.29 -3.72 1.15
CA THR A 137 15.21 -2.26 1.27
C THR A 137 13.77 -1.79 1.38
N ASN A 138 12.87 -2.30 0.53
CA ASN A 138 11.45 -1.97 0.60
C ASN A 138 10.82 -2.39 1.93
N LEU A 139 11.09 -3.61 2.41
CA LEU A 139 10.60 -4.08 3.70
C LEU A 139 11.10 -3.22 4.86
N LEU A 140 12.38 -2.86 4.88
CA LEU A 140 12.98 -2.00 5.91
C LEU A 140 12.41 -0.59 5.86
N ILE A 141 12.16 -0.03 4.68
CA ILE A 141 11.50 1.27 4.52
C ILE A 141 10.08 1.20 5.11
N PHE A 142 9.31 0.15 4.81
CA PHE A 142 7.97 -0.02 5.39
C PHE A 142 7.98 -0.19 6.91
N ILE A 143 8.94 -0.95 7.46
CA ILE A 143 9.14 -1.07 8.90
C ILE A 143 9.44 0.30 9.51
N ALA A 144 10.36 1.06 8.90
CA ALA A 144 10.74 2.39 9.39
C ALA A 144 9.55 3.38 9.34
N ILE A 145 8.74 3.34 8.28
CA ILE A 145 7.52 4.15 8.16
C ILE A 145 6.52 3.76 9.24
N ALA A 146 6.22 2.47 9.39
CA ALA A 146 5.30 1.97 10.40
C ALA A 146 5.73 2.39 11.81
N TRP A 147 7.03 2.26 12.13
CA TRP A 147 7.57 2.64 13.43
C TRP A 147 7.51 4.14 13.69
N ARG A 148 7.78 4.97 12.67
CA ARG A 148 7.64 6.43 12.78
C ARG A 148 6.20 6.84 13.06
N ILE A 149 5.22 6.17 12.45
CA ILE A 149 3.79 6.42 12.69
C ILE A 149 3.41 5.98 14.11
N LEU A 150 3.85 4.78 14.54
CA LEU A 150 3.64 4.25 15.88
C LEU A 150 4.16 5.21 16.95
N LEU A 151 5.43 5.63 16.85
CA LEU A 151 6.07 6.52 17.82
C LEU A 151 5.36 7.88 17.88
N ARG A 152 4.95 8.41 16.72
CA ARG A 152 4.17 9.66 16.65
C ARG A 152 2.82 9.49 17.36
N ARG A 153 2.10 8.40 17.08
CA ARG A 153 0.79 8.14 17.67
C ARG A 153 0.86 7.98 19.19
N PHE A 154 1.91 7.31 19.67
CA PHE A 154 2.17 7.13 21.10
C PHE A 154 2.41 8.48 21.80
N ARG A 155 3.22 9.37 21.19
CA ARG A 155 3.53 10.69 21.76
C ARG A 155 2.41 11.71 21.62
N ARG A 156 1.63 11.66 20.53
CA ARG A 156 0.60 12.65 20.18
C ARG A 156 -0.70 11.96 19.73
N PRO A 157 -1.54 11.51 20.66
CA PRO A 157 -2.73 10.73 20.33
C PRO A 157 -3.87 11.54 19.69
N LEU A 158 -3.83 12.88 19.78
CA LEU A 158 -4.83 13.77 19.18
C LEU A 158 -4.40 14.34 17.82
N SER A 159 -3.14 14.16 17.42
CA SER A 159 -2.68 14.62 16.11
C SER A 159 -3.13 13.69 14.98
N PRO A 160 -3.17 14.19 13.73
CA PRO A 160 -3.35 13.33 12.56
C PRO A 160 -2.35 12.17 12.54
N LEU A 161 -2.77 11.08 11.92
CA LEU A 161 -2.03 9.83 11.87
C LEU A 161 -0.68 10.04 11.18
N PHE A 162 -0.71 10.59 9.99
CA PHE A 162 0.49 10.90 9.23
C PHE A 162 0.86 12.37 9.45
N SER A 163 2.16 12.64 9.57
CA SER A 163 2.62 14.00 9.32
C SER A 163 2.53 14.30 7.82
N ARG A 164 2.35 15.57 7.48
CA ARG A 164 2.25 15.99 6.07
C ARG A 164 3.48 15.63 5.25
N ARG A 165 4.66 15.80 5.85
CA ARG A 165 5.95 15.39 5.27
C ARG A 165 5.99 13.90 4.95
N GLN A 166 5.55 13.07 5.88
CA GLN A 166 5.49 11.62 5.68
C GLN A 166 4.53 11.27 4.56
N SER A 167 3.36 11.91 4.50
CA SER A 167 2.39 11.63 3.44
C SER A 167 2.87 12.03 2.06
N TYR A 168 3.53 13.19 1.90
CA TYR A 168 4.11 13.60 0.61
C TYR A 168 5.19 12.63 0.15
N GLY A 169 6.06 12.20 1.07
CA GLY A 169 7.09 11.21 0.79
C GLY A 169 6.50 9.84 0.45
N MET A 170 5.48 9.39 1.20
CA MET A 170 4.80 8.12 0.97
C MET A 170 4.05 8.11 -0.37
N SER A 171 3.36 9.20 -0.74
CA SER A 171 2.68 9.29 -2.03
C SER A 171 3.66 9.19 -3.19
N ALA A 172 4.79 9.90 -3.12
CA ALA A 172 5.81 9.83 -4.16
C ALA A 172 6.44 8.43 -4.23
N TYR A 173 6.90 7.90 -3.10
CA TYR A 173 7.62 6.63 -3.04
C TYR A 173 6.76 5.45 -3.52
N LEU A 174 5.54 5.32 -3.00
CA LEU A 174 4.64 4.22 -3.39
C LEU A 174 4.22 4.31 -4.86
N LEU A 175 4.04 5.52 -5.38
CA LEU A 175 3.70 5.70 -6.78
C LEU A 175 4.88 5.39 -7.71
N VAL A 176 6.11 5.76 -7.33
CA VAL A 176 7.33 5.37 -8.05
C VAL A 176 7.49 3.84 -8.07
N LEU A 177 7.23 3.17 -6.95
CA LEU A 177 7.25 1.70 -6.89
C LEU A 177 6.21 1.08 -7.83
N ALA A 178 4.98 1.61 -7.84
CA ALA A 178 3.91 1.13 -8.69
C ALA A 178 4.23 1.34 -10.19
N ILE A 179 4.63 2.56 -10.57
CA ILE A 179 5.01 2.90 -11.96
C ILE A 179 6.14 2.00 -12.43
N GLY A 180 7.21 1.86 -11.64
CA GLY A 180 8.35 1.04 -12.01
C GLY A 180 7.98 -0.42 -12.27
N SER A 181 6.98 -0.96 -11.57
CA SER A 181 6.51 -2.34 -11.75
C SER A 181 5.65 -2.56 -13.00
N THR A 182 5.31 -1.49 -13.73
CA THR A 182 4.47 -1.54 -14.94
C THR A 182 5.20 -1.19 -16.23
N LEU A 183 6.41 -0.61 -16.13
CA LEU A 183 7.27 -0.37 -17.28
C LEU A 183 7.94 -1.68 -17.67
N PHE A 184 7.34 -2.37 -18.64
CA PHE A 184 7.93 -3.57 -19.25
C PHE A 184 8.55 -3.19 -20.60
N PRO A 185 9.80 -3.61 -20.89
CA PRO A 185 10.29 -3.58 -22.26
C PRO A 185 9.40 -4.49 -23.11
N ALA A 186 9.01 -4.01 -24.31
CA ALA A 186 8.10 -4.67 -25.24
C ALA A 186 8.65 -6.02 -25.79
N ILE A 187 8.76 -7.02 -24.92
CA ILE A 187 9.18 -8.37 -25.28
C ILE A 187 7.92 -9.21 -25.51
N ASP A 188 7.73 -9.54 -26.78
CA ASP A 188 6.79 -10.47 -27.42
C ASP A 188 5.57 -10.94 -26.59
N LYS A 189 4.38 -10.48 -26.98
CA LYS A 189 3.07 -10.77 -26.34
C LYS A 189 2.65 -12.26 -26.39
N ARG A 190 3.51 -13.16 -26.89
CA ARG A 190 3.19 -14.58 -27.17
C ARG A 190 3.52 -15.54 -26.03
N TYR A 191 4.22 -15.12 -24.98
CA TYR A 191 4.64 -16.03 -23.92
C TYR A 191 3.76 -15.97 -22.67
N TYR A 192 3.57 -17.14 -22.07
CA TYR A 192 2.73 -17.41 -20.91
C TYR A 192 3.08 -16.50 -19.74
N ARG A 193 2.08 -15.73 -19.28
CA ARG A 193 2.21 -14.82 -18.14
C ARG A 193 1.77 -15.56 -16.87
N PRO A 194 2.54 -15.50 -15.77
CA PRO A 194 2.06 -16.06 -14.51
C PRO A 194 0.75 -15.35 -14.11
N PRO A 195 -0.28 -16.09 -13.66
CA PRO A 195 -1.65 -15.57 -13.54
C PRO A 195 -1.77 -14.34 -12.63
N PHE A 196 -0.89 -14.22 -11.62
CA PHE A 196 -0.84 -13.03 -10.76
C PHE A 196 -0.40 -11.77 -11.53
N PHE A 197 0.67 -11.85 -12.32
CA PHE A 197 1.14 -10.73 -13.14
C PHE A 197 0.33 -10.53 -14.42
N GLY A 198 -0.35 -11.57 -14.92
CA GLY A 198 -1.31 -11.48 -16.03
C GLY A 198 -2.37 -10.41 -15.78
N LEU A 199 -2.99 -10.42 -14.58
CA LEU A 199 -4.00 -9.44 -14.19
C LEU A 199 -3.45 -8.01 -14.13
N PHE A 200 -2.22 -7.82 -13.62
CA PHE A 200 -1.55 -6.51 -13.60
C PHE A 200 -1.11 -6.04 -14.99
N SER A 201 -0.76 -6.97 -15.88
CA SER A 201 -0.31 -6.64 -17.23
C SER A 201 -1.46 -6.23 -18.15
N ASP A 202 -2.63 -6.87 -18.02
CA ASP A 202 -3.82 -6.55 -18.82
C ASP A 202 -4.58 -5.32 -18.29
N LEU A 203 -4.48 -5.04 -16.99
CA LEU A 203 -5.05 -3.85 -16.35
C LEU A 203 -4.03 -2.71 -16.18
N GLY A 204 -2.78 -2.86 -16.62
CA GLY A 204 -1.60 -2.12 -16.14
C GLY A 204 -1.79 -0.62 -15.90
N MET A 205 -2.25 0.11 -16.92
CA MET A 205 -2.48 1.55 -16.77
C MET A 205 -3.63 1.89 -15.81
N GLY A 206 -4.75 1.17 -15.94
CA GLY A 206 -5.92 1.35 -15.07
C GLY A 206 -5.61 1.00 -13.62
N PHE A 207 -4.84 -0.06 -13.38
CA PHE A 207 -4.42 -0.47 -12.04
C PHE A 207 -3.58 0.60 -11.35
N VAL A 208 -2.57 1.17 -12.02
CA VAL A 208 -1.72 2.22 -11.44
C VAL A 208 -2.54 3.49 -11.13
N LEU A 209 -3.47 3.87 -12.02
CA LEU A 209 -4.35 5.01 -11.79
C LEU A 209 -5.28 4.78 -10.59
N VAL A 210 -5.95 3.63 -10.53
CA VAL A 210 -6.83 3.26 -9.40
C VAL A 210 -6.02 3.21 -8.10
N PHE A 211 -4.85 2.58 -8.12
CA PHE A 211 -3.95 2.53 -6.98
C PHE A 211 -3.53 3.93 -6.51
N ALA A 212 -3.12 4.82 -7.42
CA ALA A 212 -2.71 6.18 -7.09
C ALA A 212 -3.83 6.96 -6.39
N TYR A 213 -5.05 6.90 -6.92
CA TYR A 213 -6.19 7.63 -6.35
C TYR A 213 -6.70 7.01 -5.04
N LEU A 214 -6.70 5.68 -4.91
CA LEU A 214 -6.98 5.02 -3.64
C LEU A 214 -5.93 5.37 -2.57
N LEU A 215 -4.66 5.38 -2.94
CA LEU A 215 -3.57 5.80 -2.06
C LEU A 215 -3.76 7.26 -1.62
N ALA A 216 -4.15 8.15 -2.53
CA ALA A 216 -4.45 9.53 -2.21
C ALA A 216 -5.55 9.62 -1.14
N LEU A 217 -6.68 8.94 -1.35
CA LEU A 217 -7.78 8.92 -0.39
C LEU A 217 -7.34 8.39 0.98
N ILE A 218 -6.59 7.29 1.04
CA ILE A 218 -6.06 6.74 2.29
C ILE A 218 -5.18 7.77 3.01
N LEU A 219 -4.26 8.43 2.29
CA LEU A 219 -3.39 9.45 2.88
C LEU A 219 -4.18 10.68 3.35
N MET A 220 -5.18 11.13 2.58
CA MET A 220 -6.05 12.25 2.96
C MET A 220 -6.79 11.97 4.27
N THR A 221 -7.34 10.75 4.44
CA THR A 221 -7.98 10.35 5.71
C THR A 221 -7.03 10.36 6.90
N GLY A 222 -5.75 10.04 6.68
CA GLY A 222 -4.75 10.01 7.74
C GLY A 222 -4.15 11.38 8.10
N ILE A 223 -4.18 12.36 7.19
CA ILE A 223 -3.66 13.73 7.43
C ILE A 223 -4.73 14.67 7.96
N CYS A 224 -6.01 14.41 7.68
CA CYS A 224 -7.09 15.32 8.01
C CYS A 224 -7.14 15.60 9.53
N PRO A 225 -6.94 16.86 9.98
CA PRO A 225 -7.08 17.23 11.38
C PRO A 225 -8.54 17.15 11.82
N GLN A 226 -8.73 16.80 13.08
CA GLN A 226 -10.04 16.86 13.73
C GLN A 226 -10.34 18.30 14.18
N ARG A 227 -11.64 18.59 14.40
CA ARG A 227 -12.12 19.89 14.91
C ARG A 227 -11.28 20.51 16.03
N GLN A 228 -10.86 19.73 17.03
CA GLN A 228 -10.04 20.25 18.14
C GLN A 228 -8.71 20.84 17.68
N ALA A 229 -8.01 20.15 16.76
CA ALA A 229 -6.75 20.63 16.22
C ALA A 229 -6.94 21.90 15.36
N LEU A 230 -8.06 22.01 14.64
CA LEU A 230 -8.40 23.21 13.85
C LEU A 230 -8.66 24.44 14.74
N VAL A 231 -9.41 24.26 15.83
CA VAL A 231 -9.67 25.35 16.79
C VAL A 231 -8.38 25.80 17.48
N GLU A 232 -7.50 24.85 17.82
CA GLU A 232 -6.18 25.18 18.36
C GLU A 232 -5.28 25.90 17.35
N TRP A 233 -5.37 25.55 16.07
CA TRP A 233 -4.63 26.21 15.00
C TRP A 233 -5.04 27.67 14.84
N GLU A 234 -6.34 27.96 14.90
CA GLU A 234 -6.84 29.33 14.80
C GLU A 234 -6.25 30.23 15.89
N ARG A 235 -6.07 29.71 17.11
CA ARG A 235 -5.50 30.44 18.26
C ARG A 235 -4.00 30.74 18.13
N VAL A 236 -3.24 29.86 17.48
CA VAL A 236 -1.76 29.93 17.40
C VAL A 236 -1.31 30.20 15.95
N LYS A 237 -2.18 30.76 15.12
CA LYS A 237 -1.99 30.89 13.68
C LYS A 237 -0.64 31.53 13.36
N SER A 238 0.28 30.76 12.77
CA SER A 238 1.45 31.34 12.12
C SER A 238 0.99 32.00 10.82
N SER A 239 1.29 33.28 10.63
CA SER A 239 0.72 34.13 9.57
C SER A 239 1.18 33.80 8.14
N GLY A 240 1.97 32.75 7.91
CA GLY A 240 2.54 32.42 6.59
C GLY A 240 2.01 31.14 5.93
N LEU A 241 2.13 31.08 4.59
CA LEU A 241 1.84 29.89 3.77
C LEU A 241 2.61 28.65 4.24
N MET A 242 3.82 28.83 4.77
CA MET A 242 4.64 27.76 5.35
C MET A 242 3.92 27.03 6.48
N GLY A 243 3.13 27.75 7.29
CA GLY A 243 2.29 27.16 8.32
C GLY A 243 1.18 26.28 7.74
N TYR A 244 0.58 26.71 6.64
CA TYR A 244 -0.44 25.94 5.93
C TYR A 244 0.08 24.74 5.16
N ILE A 245 1.39 24.65 4.88
CA ILE A 245 1.98 23.50 4.19
C ILE A 245 2.48 22.47 5.19
N TRP A 246 3.10 22.91 6.29
CA TRP A 246 3.82 22.01 7.20
C TRP A 246 3.18 21.80 8.57
N SER A 247 2.25 22.66 9.01
CA SER A 247 1.61 22.49 10.31
C SER A 247 0.60 21.35 10.29
N ASP A 248 0.78 20.37 11.16
CA ASP A 248 -0.14 19.24 11.30
C ASP A 248 -1.54 19.65 11.79
N LYS A 249 -1.70 20.86 12.35
CA LYS A 249 -2.98 21.36 12.87
C LYS A 249 -3.76 22.22 11.87
N SER A 250 -3.11 22.70 10.81
CA SER A 250 -3.78 23.56 9.83
C SER A 250 -4.76 22.75 8.96
N PRO A 251 -5.73 23.39 8.30
CA PRO A 251 -6.63 22.72 7.35
C PRO A 251 -5.84 21.94 6.30
N ALA A 252 -6.29 20.72 5.99
CA ALA A 252 -5.55 19.79 5.12
C ALA A 252 -5.79 20.02 3.61
N ILE A 253 -6.65 20.97 3.22
CA ILE A 253 -6.99 21.26 1.82
C ILE A 253 -5.74 21.50 0.95
N ILE A 254 -4.80 22.31 1.45
CA ILE A 254 -3.54 22.58 0.74
C ILE A 254 -2.68 21.32 0.64
N SER A 255 -2.64 20.50 1.69
CA SER A 255 -1.94 19.21 1.65
C SER A 255 -2.55 18.23 0.66
N PHE A 256 -3.87 18.24 0.48
CA PHE A 256 -4.54 17.42 -0.53
C PHE A 256 -4.13 17.83 -1.94
N GLY A 257 -4.09 19.15 -2.21
CA GLY A 257 -3.59 19.68 -3.46
C GLY A 257 -2.14 19.26 -3.73
N ILE A 258 -1.26 19.36 -2.73
CA ILE A 258 0.15 18.95 -2.88
C ILE A 258 0.29 17.46 -3.19
N ILE A 259 -0.45 16.58 -2.51
CA ILE A 259 -0.41 15.14 -2.78
C ILE A 259 -0.83 14.86 -4.22
N LEU A 260 -1.91 15.48 -4.69
CA LEU A 260 -2.40 15.31 -6.05
C LEU A 260 -1.43 15.87 -7.08
N ILE A 261 -0.79 17.02 -6.80
CA ILE A 261 0.26 17.58 -7.66
C ILE A 261 1.43 16.60 -7.77
N ILE A 262 1.92 16.07 -6.65
CA ILE A 262 3.02 15.09 -6.64
C ILE A 262 2.64 13.86 -7.48
N MET A 263 1.42 13.33 -7.30
CA MET A 263 0.97 12.16 -8.04
C MET A 263 0.85 12.43 -9.54
N ASN A 264 0.23 13.54 -9.92
CA ASN A 264 0.06 13.91 -11.33
C ASN A 264 1.40 14.26 -12.00
N ALA A 265 2.34 14.87 -11.26
CA ALA A 265 3.69 15.13 -11.76
C ALA A 265 4.48 13.85 -12.08
N LEU A 266 4.14 12.73 -11.45
CA LEU A 266 4.72 11.41 -11.75
C LEU A 266 3.93 10.66 -12.82
N LEU A 267 2.60 10.72 -12.79
CA LEU A 267 1.71 10.01 -13.73
C LEU A 267 1.75 10.59 -15.14
N ILE A 268 1.75 11.92 -15.29
CA ILE A 268 1.65 12.58 -16.61
C ILE A 268 2.87 12.23 -17.48
N PRO A 269 4.14 12.40 -17.02
CA PRO A 269 5.29 12.01 -17.83
C PRO A 269 5.30 10.52 -18.16
N TRP A 270 4.88 9.67 -17.22
CA TRP A 270 4.80 8.23 -17.44
C TRP A 270 3.80 7.87 -18.54
N ILE A 271 2.59 8.44 -18.51
CA ILE A 271 1.58 8.23 -19.54
C ILE A 271 2.05 8.75 -20.89
N ILE A 272 2.68 9.93 -20.94
CA ILE A 272 3.25 10.45 -22.18
C ILE A 272 4.30 9.47 -22.73
N SER A 273 5.20 8.97 -21.88
CA SER A 273 6.24 8.02 -22.31
C SER A 273 5.67 6.67 -22.77
N GLY A 274 4.62 6.15 -22.12
CA GLY A 274 4.00 4.88 -22.47
C GLY A 274 3.00 4.98 -23.63
N SER A 275 2.42 6.16 -23.88
CA SER A 275 1.46 6.38 -24.97
C SER A 275 2.05 6.24 -26.37
N ILE A 276 3.39 6.24 -26.47
CA ILE A 276 4.13 6.02 -27.71
C ILE A 276 3.94 4.57 -28.22
N GLU A 277 3.55 3.63 -27.34
CA GLU A 277 3.47 2.19 -27.66
C GLU A 277 2.04 1.61 -27.60
N LEU A 278 1.01 2.43 -27.38
CA LEU A 278 -0.36 1.94 -27.25
C LEU A 278 -0.96 1.62 -28.63
N PRO A 279 -1.54 0.42 -28.84
CA PRO A 279 -2.30 0.12 -30.04
C PRO A 279 -3.45 1.12 -30.19
N GLU A 280 -3.69 1.59 -31.41
CA GLU A 280 -4.89 2.37 -31.71
C GLU A 280 -6.13 1.60 -31.25
N MET A 281 -6.99 2.25 -30.45
CA MET A 281 -8.30 1.68 -30.15
C MET A 281 -9.13 1.66 -31.43
N ASP A 282 -9.79 0.53 -31.73
CA ASP A 282 -10.70 0.33 -32.86
C ASP A 282 -11.79 1.43 -33.00
N ASN A 283 -12.06 2.16 -31.92
CA ASN A 283 -13.09 3.21 -31.86
C ASN A 283 -12.59 4.61 -32.25
N GLY A 284 -11.34 4.76 -32.71
CA GLY A 284 -10.77 6.06 -33.11
C GLY A 284 -10.49 7.04 -31.96
N ILE A 285 -10.65 6.61 -30.71
CA ILE A 285 -10.36 7.42 -29.52
C ILE A 285 -8.86 7.36 -29.25
N ASN A 286 -8.20 8.51 -29.26
CA ASN A 286 -6.79 8.62 -28.90
C ASN A 286 -6.60 8.17 -27.42
N PRO A 287 -5.84 7.09 -27.16
CA PRO A 287 -5.69 6.53 -25.82
C PRO A 287 -4.98 7.48 -24.85
N MET A 288 -4.10 8.36 -25.35
CA MET A 288 -3.47 9.41 -24.55
C MET A 288 -4.51 10.42 -24.05
N LEU A 289 -5.43 10.84 -24.92
CA LEU A 289 -6.51 11.77 -24.54
C LEU A 289 -7.43 11.14 -23.50
N ALA A 290 -7.80 9.86 -23.66
CA ALA A 290 -8.58 9.12 -22.69
C ALA A 290 -7.89 9.05 -21.32
N ALA A 291 -6.58 8.77 -21.28
CA ALA A 291 -5.80 8.73 -20.05
C ALA A 291 -5.72 10.10 -19.36
N LEU A 292 -5.53 11.19 -20.11
CA LEU A 292 -5.52 12.55 -19.57
C LEU A 292 -6.89 12.97 -19.02
N VAL A 293 -7.98 12.61 -19.69
CA VAL A 293 -9.34 12.83 -19.19
C VAL A 293 -9.58 12.05 -17.90
N MET A 294 -9.14 10.78 -17.83
CA MET A 294 -9.21 9.99 -16.59
C MET A 294 -8.42 10.63 -15.45
N ILE A 295 -7.22 11.18 -15.73
CA ILE A 295 -6.44 11.89 -14.70
C ILE A 295 -7.16 13.13 -14.21
N ALA A 296 -7.68 13.95 -15.12
CA ALA A 296 -8.39 15.17 -14.76
C ALA A 296 -9.66 14.87 -13.95
N GLY A 297 -10.46 13.90 -14.40
CA GLY A 297 -11.65 13.42 -13.70
C GLY A 297 -11.35 12.78 -12.34
N GLY A 298 -10.32 11.95 -12.27
CA GLY A 298 -9.88 11.30 -11.02
C GLY A 298 -9.35 12.31 -10.01
N THR A 299 -8.52 13.25 -10.45
CA THR A 299 -7.96 14.31 -9.60
C THR A 299 -9.05 15.21 -9.01
N THR A 300 -9.98 15.66 -9.85
CA THR A 300 -11.10 16.52 -9.41
C THR A 300 -12.00 15.78 -8.41
N THR A 301 -12.34 14.52 -8.72
CA THR A 301 -13.15 13.67 -7.83
C THR A 301 -12.48 13.47 -6.47
N VAL A 302 -11.21 13.07 -6.45
CA VAL A 302 -10.46 12.85 -5.20
C VAL A 302 -10.28 14.14 -4.42
N PHE A 303 -10.05 15.27 -5.10
CA PHE A 303 -9.96 16.58 -4.44
C PHE A 303 -11.30 16.98 -3.79
N MET A 304 -12.42 16.81 -4.49
CA MET A 304 -13.76 17.04 -3.94
C MET A 304 -14.01 16.16 -2.71
N MET A 305 -13.65 14.88 -2.78
CA MET A 305 -13.75 13.95 -1.63
C MET A 305 -12.87 14.38 -0.46
N GLY A 306 -11.66 14.87 -0.72
CA GLY A 306 -10.79 15.44 0.31
C GLY A 306 -11.42 16.66 0.98
N CYS A 307 -12.01 17.58 0.20
CA CYS A 307 -12.71 18.74 0.73
C CYS A 307 -13.92 18.34 1.59
N LEU A 308 -14.74 17.38 1.12
CA LEU A 308 -15.85 16.83 1.88
C LEU A 308 -15.38 16.18 3.19
N LEU A 309 -14.30 15.40 3.14
CA LEU A 309 -13.67 14.81 4.31
C LEU A 309 -13.29 15.88 5.35
N GLN A 310 -12.61 16.94 4.91
CA GLN A 310 -12.18 18.04 5.78
C GLN A 310 -13.38 18.76 6.41
N LEU A 311 -14.45 18.94 5.65
CA LEU A 311 -15.69 19.55 6.11
C LEU A 311 -16.37 18.68 7.17
N VAL A 312 -16.56 17.38 6.92
CA VAL A 312 -17.12 16.41 7.88
C VAL A 312 -16.31 16.35 9.17
N MET A 313 -14.98 16.36 9.08
CA MET A 313 -14.08 16.31 10.25
C MET A 313 -14.04 17.61 11.05
N SER A 314 -14.48 18.73 10.47
CA SER A 314 -14.58 20.02 11.16
C SER A 314 -15.87 20.16 11.98
N PHE A 315 -16.92 19.42 11.62
CA PHE A 315 -18.18 19.42 12.37
C PHE A 315 -18.10 18.64 13.69
N LYS A 316 -19.02 18.99 14.60
CA LYS A 316 -19.18 18.31 15.90
C LYS A 316 -20.08 17.08 15.74
N LEU A 317 -19.57 16.05 15.07
CA LEU A 317 -20.28 14.80 14.85
C LEU A 317 -19.85 13.72 15.85
N ARG A 318 -20.79 12.84 16.23
CA ARG A 318 -20.48 11.60 16.93
C ARG A 318 -19.89 10.63 15.90
N ASN A 319 -18.61 10.29 16.04
CA ASN A 319 -17.86 9.40 15.13
C ASN A 319 -17.82 9.87 13.66
N PRO A 320 -17.14 11.00 13.33
CA PRO A 320 -17.11 11.58 11.99
C PRO A 320 -16.56 10.64 10.90
N SER A 321 -15.71 9.66 11.27
CA SER A 321 -15.21 8.66 10.33
C SER A 321 -16.33 7.79 9.73
N VAL A 322 -17.34 7.41 10.52
CA VAL A 322 -18.46 6.58 10.03
C VAL A 322 -19.31 7.36 9.03
N TRP A 323 -19.55 8.64 9.31
CA TRP A 323 -20.27 9.53 8.40
C TRP A 323 -19.55 9.68 7.07
N PHE A 324 -18.23 9.91 7.11
CA PHE A 324 -17.43 9.98 5.89
C PHE A 324 -17.45 8.67 5.10
N SER A 325 -17.28 7.52 5.76
CA SER A 325 -17.38 6.21 5.11
C SER A 325 -18.75 5.98 4.47
N GLY A 326 -19.83 6.35 5.16
CA GLY A 326 -21.19 6.28 4.61
C GLY A 326 -21.39 7.18 3.39
N SER A 327 -20.87 8.42 3.44
CA SER A 327 -20.91 9.34 2.30
C SER A 327 -20.12 8.82 1.10
N LEU A 328 -18.95 8.22 1.30
CA LEU A 328 -18.16 7.60 0.22
C LEU A 328 -18.91 6.46 -0.45
N ILE A 329 -19.52 5.57 0.35
CA ILE A 329 -20.27 4.43 -0.18
C ILE A 329 -21.46 4.92 -1.02
N LEU A 330 -22.23 5.88 -0.48
CA LEU A 330 -23.35 6.48 -1.21
C LEU A 330 -22.89 7.14 -2.51
N TRP A 331 -21.81 7.90 -2.49
CA TRP A 331 -21.31 8.60 -3.67
C TRP A 331 -20.78 7.64 -4.74
N TRP A 332 -20.30 6.45 -4.34
CA TRP A 332 -19.87 5.42 -5.29
C TRP A 332 -21.05 4.62 -5.86
N SER A 333 -22.13 4.44 -5.08
CA SER A 333 -23.33 3.70 -5.49
C SER A 333 -24.35 4.51 -6.29
N VAL A 334 -24.36 5.85 -6.17
CA VAL A 334 -25.35 6.72 -6.85
C VAL A 334 -25.13 6.85 -8.37
N PRO A 335 -23.90 6.99 -8.91
CA PRO A 335 -23.69 7.17 -10.34
C PRO A 335 -24.24 6.02 -11.21
N PRO A 336 -24.04 4.72 -10.89
CA PRO A 336 -24.58 3.62 -11.68
C PRO A 336 -26.11 3.70 -11.87
N HIS A 337 -26.85 4.07 -10.81
CA HIS A 337 -28.31 4.06 -10.82
C HIS A 337 -28.92 5.29 -11.51
N CYS A 338 -28.22 6.43 -11.51
CA CYS A 338 -28.67 7.61 -12.26
C CYS A 338 -28.52 7.45 -13.78
N PHE A 339 -27.55 6.64 -14.27
CA PHE A 339 -27.40 6.38 -15.70
C PHE A 339 -28.36 5.30 -16.23
N GLU A 340 -28.87 4.41 -15.39
CA GLU A 340 -29.91 3.45 -15.77
C GLU A 340 -31.26 4.14 -16.02
N PHE A 341 -31.58 5.20 -15.28
CA PHE A 341 -32.81 6.00 -15.47
C PHE A 341 -32.84 6.86 -16.75
N VAL A 342 -31.69 7.09 -17.38
CA VAL A 342 -31.59 7.85 -18.65
C VAL A 342 -31.70 6.92 -19.87
N ARG A 343 -31.71 5.59 -19.66
CA ARG A 343 -31.90 4.58 -20.71
C ARG A 343 -33.32 3.98 -20.76
N SER A 344 -34.23 4.41 -19.88
CA SER A 344 -35.66 4.03 -19.89
C SER A 344 -36.53 5.17 -20.40
#